data_AF-A0A4D4L3V3-F1
#
_entry.id   AF-A0A4D4L3V3-F1
#
_cell.length_a   1.000
_cell.length_b   1.000
_cell.length_c   1.000
_cell.angle_alpha   90.00
_cell.angle_beta   90.00
_cell.angle_gamma   90.00
#
_symmetry.space_group_name_H-M   'P 1'
#
loop_
_entity.id
_entity.type
_entity.pdbx_description
1 polymer ?
#
loop_
_entity_poly.entity_id
_entity_poly.type
_entity_poly.pdbx_seq_one_letter_code
_entity_poly.pdbx_strand_id
1 'polypeptide(L)' 'MEAARGRPGCLDLSISPDPIEPGRVNNFEHWESQEALDAFRAVAPRPSVSVDIKDDQVLKHEISHTGPPFD' A
#
# COMPACT_ATOMS: atom_id res chain seq x y z
N MET A 1 -5.57 -0.99 -8.89
CA MET A 1 -4.20 -1.54 -8.98
C MET A 1 -3.39 -0.83 -10.06
N GLU A 2 -3.76 -0.95 -11.33
CA GLU A 2 -3.02 -0.35 -12.45
C GLU A 2 -2.82 1.17 -12.31
N ALA A 3 -3.86 1.90 -11.90
CA ALA A 3 -3.78 3.36 -11.72
C ALA A 3 -2.71 3.80 -10.69
N ALA A 4 -2.52 3.03 -9.62
CA ALA A 4 -1.50 3.33 -8.61
C ALA A 4 -0.11 2.88 -9.07
N ARG A 5 -0.01 1.65 -9.60
CA ARG A 5 1.25 1.09 -10.13
C ARG A 5 1.80 1.86 -11.32
N GLY A 6 0.96 2.56 -12.08
CA GLY A 6 1.37 3.46 -13.16
C GLY A 6 1.81 4.84 -12.69
N ARG A 7 1.78 5.15 -11.38
CA ARG A 7 2.15 6.46 -10.87
C ARG A 7 3.67 6.58 -10.72
N PRO A 8 4.27 7.73 -11.05
CA PRO A 8 5.69 7.95 -10.82
C PRO A 8 6.09 7.65 -9.37
N GLY A 9 7.17 6.90 -9.18
CA GLY A 9 7.69 6.52 -7.87
C GLY A 9 6.92 5.40 -7.16
N CYS A 10 5.90 4.79 -7.76
CA CYS A 10 5.30 3.56 -7.23
C CYS A 10 6.20 2.36 -7.55
N LEU A 11 6.85 1.79 -6.53
CA LEU A 11 7.70 0.60 -6.68
C LEU A 11 6.87 -0.68 -6.63
N ASP A 12 5.89 -0.74 -5.73
CA ASP A 12 4.84 -1.76 -5.73
C ASP A 12 3.60 -1.26 -4.99
N LEU A 13 2.46 -1.81 -5.35
CA LEU A 13 1.24 -1.73 -4.56
C LEU A 13 0.54 -3.08 -4.70
N SER A 14 0.12 -3.69 -3.60
CA SER A 14 -0.63 -4.93 -3.59
C SER A 14 -1.78 -4.89 -2.58
N ILE A 15 -2.92 -5.44 -2.98
CA ILE A 15 -4.05 -5.69 -2.09
C ILE A 15 -4.36 -7.17 -2.22
N SER A 16 -4.32 -7.90 -1.12
CA SER A 16 -4.46 -9.35 -1.10
C SER A 16 -5.25 -9.84 0.11
N PRO A 17 -5.95 -10.98 -0.01
CA PRO A 17 -6.49 -11.65 1.16
C PRO A 17 -5.36 -12.13 2.06
N ASP A 18 -5.59 -12.10 3.37
CA ASP A 18 -4.71 -12.80 4.30
C ASP A 18 -4.85 -14.33 4.11
N PRO A 19 -3.74 -15.07 3.96
CA PRO A 19 -3.80 -16.51 3.75
C PRO A 19 -4.14 -17.30 5.03
N ILE A 20 -4.04 -16.68 6.20
CA ILE A 20 -4.22 -17.33 7.51
C ILE A 20 -5.50 -16.84 8.17
N GLU A 21 -5.79 -15.54 8.14
CA GLU A 21 -6.92 -14.92 8.83
C GLU A 21 -8.08 -14.63 7.87
N PRO A 22 -9.16 -15.43 7.89
CA PRO A 22 -10.28 -15.22 6.97
C PRO A 22 -10.95 -13.86 7.17
N GLY A 23 -11.14 -13.13 6.08
CA GLY A 23 -11.79 -11.82 6.10
C GLY A 23 -10.84 -10.65 6.35
N ARG A 24 -9.55 -10.89 6.65
CA ARG A 24 -8.53 -9.86 6.71
C ARG A 24 -7.98 -9.57 5.31
N VAL A 25 -7.76 -8.28 5.01
CA VAL A 25 -7.16 -7.82 3.75
C VAL A 25 -5.85 -7.11 4.07
N ASN A 26 -4.79 -7.48 3.37
CA ASN A 26 -3.52 -6.77 3.39
C ASN A 26 -3.50 -5.71 2.29
N ASN A 27 -3.10 -4.49 2.64
CA ASN A 27 -2.73 -3.45 1.68
C ASN A 27 -1.26 -3.09 1.91
N PHE A 28 -0.41 -3.30 0.91
CA PHE A 28 0.99 -2.93 0.93
C PHE A 28 1.27 -1.93 -0.19
N GLU A 29 1.96 -0.85 0.16
CA GLU A 29 2.40 0.16 -0.79
C GLU A 29 3.88 0.46 -0.56
N HIS A 30 4.67 0.40 -1.63
CA HIS A 30 6.08 0.74 -1.64
C HIS A 30 6.29 1.88 -2.62
N TRP A 31 6.74 3.00 -2.09
CA TRP A 31 7.00 4.22 -2.84
C TRP A 31 8.48 4.58 -2.73
N GLU A 32 9.03 5.10 -3.83
CA GLU A 32 10.42 5.53 -3.93
C GLU A 32 10.73 6.68 -2.96
N SER A 33 9.77 7.57 -2.72
CA SER A 33 9.93 8.70 -1.80
C SER A 33 8.60 9.17 -1.19
N GLN A 34 8.70 10.00 -0.15
CA GLN A 34 7.54 10.64 0.47
C GLN A 34 6.81 11.56 -0.52
N GLU A 35 7.56 12.30 -1.35
CA GLU A 35 7.01 13.22 -2.35
C GLU A 35 6.18 12.48 -3.41
N ALA A 36 6.63 11.30 -3.85
CA ALA A 36 5.89 10.46 -4.78
C ALA A 36 4.57 9.96 -4.17
N LEU A 37 4.61 9.51 -2.91
CA LEU A 37 3.42 9.13 -2.17
C LEU A 37 2.44 10.30 -2.02
N ASP A 38 2.92 11.49 -1.64
CA ASP A 38 2.09 12.68 -1.45
C ASP A 38 1.44 13.13 -2.76
N ALA A 39 2.20 13.11 -3.87
CA ALA A 39 1.68 13.41 -5.19
C ALA A 39 0.59 12.42 -5.64
N PHE A 40 0.69 11.15 -5.24
CA PHE A 40 -0.38 10.18 -5.45
C PHE A 40 -1.58 10.46 -4.54
N ARG A 41 -1.39 10.68 -3.24
CA ARG A 41 -2.47 10.97 -2.29
C ARG A 41 -3.25 12.23 -2.61
N ALA A 42 -2.62 13.23 -3.24
CA ALA A 42 -3.29 14.44 -3.71
C ALA A 42 -4.34 14.20 -4.80
N VAL A 43 -4.23 13.10 -5.56
CA VAL A 43 -5.15 12.75 -6.66
C VAL A 43 -5.93 11.46 -6.41
N ALA A 44 -5.51 10.66 -5.44
CA ALA A 44 -6.13 9.38 -5.15
C ALA A 44 -7.54 9.59 -4.60
N PRO A 45 -8.58 8.99 -5.21
CA PRO A 45 -9.92 9.08 -4.67
C PRO A 45 -9.97 8.44 -3.30
N ARG A 46 -10.73 9.05 -2.38
CA ARG A 46 -11.04 8.40 -1.10
C ARG A 46 -11.76 7.06 -1.40
N PRO A 47 -11.28 5.92 -0.89
CA PRO A 47 -11.98 4.67 -1.09
C PRO A 47 -13.35 4.73 -0.43
N SER A 48 -14.38 4.31 -1.16
CA SER A 48 -15.72 4.06 -0.65
C SER A 48 -16.03 2.59 -0.82
N VAL A 49 -16.39 1.91 0.25
CA VAL A 49 -16.82 0.52 0.19
C VAL A 49 -18.15 0.36 0.91
N SER A 50 -18.99 -0.55 0.42
CA SER A 50 -20.27 -0.92 1.04
C SER A 50 -20.13 -2.03 2.08
N VAL A 51 -18.90 -2.48 2.35
CA VAL A 51 -18.60 -3.51 3.35
C VAL A 51 -18.31 -2.87 4.71
N ASP A 52 -18.78 -3.52 5.77
CA ASP A 52 -18.53 -3.08 7.13
C ASP A 52 -17.10 -3.46 7.55
N ILE A 53 -16.27 -2.45 7.85
CA ILE A 53 -14.90 -2.64 8.33
C ILE A 53 -14.95 -2.67 9.84
N LYS A 54 -14.72 -3.85 10.42
CA LYS A 54 -14.79 -4.06 11.87
C LYS A 54 -13.63 -3.40 12.63
N ASP A 55 -12.47 -3.37 12.01
CA ASP A 55 -11.24 -2.80 12.54
C ASP A 55 -10.29 -2.46 11.39
N ASP A 56 -9.44 -1.45 11.58
CA ASP A 56 -8.40 -1.08 10.63
C ASP A 56 -7.14 -0.53 11.33
N GLN A 57 -5.97 -0.83 10.76
CA GLN A 57 -4.71 -0.27 11.19
C GLN A 57 -3.85 0.04 9.97
N VAL A 58 -3.42 1.29 9.87
CA VAL A 58 -2.53 1.76 8.79
C VAL A 58 -1.30 2.38 9.43
N LEU A 59 -0.13 1.82 9.11
CA LEU A 59 1.17 2.29 9.58
C LEU A 59 2.04 2.66 8.39
N LYS A 60 2.77 3.77 8.50
CA LYS A 60 3.78 4.18 7.53
C LYS A 60 5.17 3.88 8.09
N HIS A 61 6.01 3.22 7.31
CA HIS A 61 7.39 2.94 7.66
C HIS A 61 8.32 3.58 6.63
N GLU A 62 9.42 4.16 7.09
CA GLU A 62 10.48 4.69 6.23
C GLU A 62 11.62 3.66 6.16
N ILE A 63 12.06 3.34 4.94
CA ILE A 63 13.08 2.31 4.71
C ILE A 63 14.45 2.99 4.73
N SER A 64 15.24 2.69 5.76
CA SER A 64 16.61 3.20 5.89
C SER A 64 17.64 2.35 5.15
N HIS A 65 17.32 1.08 4.84
CA HIS A 65 18.19 0.17 4.10
C HIS A 65 17.38 -0.93 3.38
N THR A 66 17.85 -1.31 2.19
CA THR A 66 17.32 -2.42 1.38
C THR A 66 18.47 -3.29 0.91
N GLY A 67 18.33 -4.61 1.02
CA GLY A 67 19.31 -5.59 0.59
C GLY A 67 18.68 -6.94 0.24
N PRO A 68 19.45 -7.88 -0.31
CA PRO A 68 18.97 -9.23 -0.56
C PRO A 68 18.60 -9.93 0.77
N PRO A 69 17.60 -10.83 0.76
CA PRO A 69 17.16 -11.53 1.97
C PRO A 69 18.07 -12.72 2.36
N PHE A 70 18.96 -13.12 1.46
CA PHE A 70 19.89 -14.24 1.66
C PHE A 70 21.28 -13.78 1.20
N ASP A 71 22.19 -13.62 2.15
CA ASP A 71 23.62 -13.42 1.91
C ASP A 71 24.35 -14.77 1.79
#